data_AF-A0A967M2H7-F1
#
_entry.id   AF-A0A967M2H7-F1
#
_cell.length_a   1.000
_cell.length_b   1.000
_cell.length_c   1.000
_cell.angle_alpha   90.00
_cell.angle_beta   90.00
_cell.angle_gamma   90.00
#
_symmetry.space_group_name_H-M   'P 1'
#
loop_
_entity.id
_entity.type
_entity.pdbx_description
1 polymer ?
#
loop_
_entity_poly.entity_id
_entity_poly.type
_entity_poly.pdbx_seq_one_letter_code
_entity_poly.pdbx_strand_id
1 'polypeptide(L)'
;EFPDGTCAILVRSRTHLEETIKLLNANGIRYQAQDVDPLVDRTVVSDLLALTRALLQPCDRVAWLAVLRAPWCGLTLSDLLQLAPHDKNVTVLEHLDNL
;
A
#
# COMPACT_ATOMS: atom_id res chain seq x y z
N GLU A 1 35.35 11.80 -22.97
CA GLU A 1 34.03 11.39 -22.45
C GLU A 1 34.24 10.17 -21.56
N PHE A 2 33.49 10.02 -20.46
CA PHE A 2 33.63 8.89 -19.52
C PHE A 2 32.44 7.93 -19.69
N PRO A 3 32.49 6.98 -20.65
CA PRO A 3 31.39 6.05 -20.92
C PRO A 3 31.05 5.15 -19.72
N ASP A 4 32.01 4.94 -18.81
CA ASP A 4 31.86 4.16 -17.57
C ASP A 4 31.85 5.03 -16.31
N GLY A 5 31.68 6.35 -16.46
CA GLY A 5 31.69 7.29 -15.34
C GLY A 5 30.48 7.10 -14.42
N THR A 6 30.70 7.01 -13.12
CA THR A 6 29.64 7.09 -12.12
C THR A 6 29.28 8.56 -11.85
N CYS A 7 27.99 8.88 -11.88
CA CYS A 7 27.47 10.20 -11.56
C CYS A 7 26.68 10.13 -10.25
N ALA A 8 26.93 11.07 -9.33
CA ALA A 8 26.17 11.21 -8.09
C ALA A 8 25.41 12.54 -8.10
N ILE A 9 24.13 12.49 -7.75
CA ILE A 9 23.28 13.68 -7.59
C ILE A 9 23.14 13.96 -6.09
N LEU A 10 23.68 15.08 -5.62
CA LEU A 10 23.54 15.53 -4.24
C LEU A 10 22.40 16.56 -4.15
N VAL A 11 21.42 16.30 -3.28
CA VAL A 11 20.30 17.21 -3.03
C VAL A 11 20.33 17.74 -1.60
N ARG A 12 19.85 18.96 -1.39
CA ARG A 12 19.79 19.59 -0.05
C ARG A 12 18.70 18.98 0.85
N SER A 13 17.59 18.53 0.26
CA SER A 13 16.47 17.91 0.97
C SER A 13 15.80 16.85 0.09
N ARG A 14 15.19 15.85 0.72
CA ARG A 14 14.50 14.74 0.04
C ARG A 14 13.36 15.21 -0.89
N THR A 15 12.68 16.29 -0.54
CA THR A 15 11.60 16.86 -1.37
C THR A 15 12.04 17.24 -2.78
N HIS A 16 13.28 17.70 -2.97
CA HIS A 16 13.83 18.01 -4.29
C HIS A 16 14.18 16.75 -5.11
N LEU A 17 14.27 15.59 -4.44
CA LEU A 17 14.61 14.33 -5.08
C LEU A 17 13.42 13.74 -5.85
N GLU A 18 12.18 14.00 -5.41
CA GLU A 18 10.97 13.44 -6.02
C GLU A 18 10.83 13.79 -7.51
N GLU A 19 11.02 15.07 -7.87
CA GLU A 19 10.94 15.53 -9.25
C GLU A 19 12.08 14.97 -10.11
N THR A 20 13.30 14.92 -9.54
CA THR A 20 14.46 14.33 -10.21
C THR A 20 14.23 12.86 -10.53
N ILE A 21 13.66 12.11 -9.58
CA ILE A 21 13.41 10.68 -9.73
C ILE A 21 12.29 10.40 -10.73
N LYS A 22 11.24 11.23 -10.75
CA LYS A 22 10.20 11.16 -11.80
C LYS A 22 10.83 11.29 -13.19
N LEU A 23 11.75 12.23 -13.38
CA LEU A 23 12.45 12.42 -14.65
C LEU A 23 13.39 11.25 -14.99
N LEU A 24 14.14 10.73 -14.02
CA LEU A 24 15.01 9.56 -14.23
C LEU A 24 14.19 8.33 -14.65
N ASN A 25 13.07 8.07 -13.96
CA ASN A 25 12.14 6.99 -14.30
C ASN A 25 11.53 7.17 -15.69
N ALA A 26 11.07 8.38 -16.03
CA ALA A 26 10.48 8.68 -17.33
C ALA A 26 11.46 8.50 -18.50
N ASN A 27 12.77 8.67 -18.24
CA ASN A 27 13.83 8.45 -19.22
C ASN A 27 14.46 7.04 -19.14
N GLY A 28 13.94 6.15 -18.28
CA GLY A 28 14.46 4.79 -18.13
C GLY A 28 15.88 4.73 -17.56
N ILE A 29 16.35 5.78 -16.89
CA ILE A 29 17.70 5.85 -16.33
C ILE A 29 17.70 5.07 -15.02
N ARG A 30 18.44 3.95 -15.00
CA ARG A 30 18.65 3.18 -13.77
C ARG A 30 19.48 4.00 -12.78
N TYR A 31 19.01 4.10 -11.55
CA TYR A 31 19.70 4.79 -10.48
C TYR A 31 19.60 3.95 -9.20
N GLN A 32 20.49 4.24 -8.25
CA GLN A 32 20.45 3.69 -6.90
C GLN A 32 20.26 4.84 -5.94
N ALA A 33 19.22 4.76 -5.11
CA ALA A 33 18.99 5.74 -4.07
C ALA A 33 18.41 5.05 -2.84
N GLN A 34 18.89 5.45 -1.67
CA GLN A 34 18.39 5.03 -0.37
C GLN A 34 17.23 5.96 0.02
N ASP A 35 16.17 5.41 0.63
CA ASP A 35 15.02 6.15 1.19
C ASP A 35 14.14 6.96 0.22
N VAL A 36 14.05 6.56 -1.04
CA VAL A 36 13.23 7.29 -2.03
C VAL A 36 11.74 7.06 -1.88
N ASP A 37 11.34 5.80 -1.69
CA ASP A 37 9.92 5.45 -1.59
C ASP A 37 9.61 5.14 -0.13
N PRO A 38 8.82 5.98 0.56
CA PRO A 38 8.25 5.64 1.85
C PRO A 38 7.62 4.24 1.80
N LEU A 39 7.92 3.39 2.80
CA LEU A 39 7.35 2.04 2.87
C LEU A 39 5.81 2.07 2.77
N VAL A 40 5.18 3.12 3.29
CA VAL A 40 3.72 3.32 3.24
C VAL A 40 3.16 3.43 1.81
N ASP A 41 3.98 3.83 0.84
CA ASP A 41 3.55 3.96 -0.56
C ASP A 41 3.57 2.62 -1.30
N ARG A 42 4.08 1.56 -0.66
CA ARG A 42 4.01 0.18 -1.18
C ARG A 42 2.66 -0.42 -0.83
N THR A 43 1.91 -0.87 -1.85
CA THR A 43 0.61 -1.53 -1.66
C THR A 43 0.67 -2.68 -0.65
N VAL A 44 1.72 -3.50 -0.71
CA VAL A 44 1.94 -4.62 0.25
C VAL A 44 2.00 -4.14 1.70
N VAL A 45 2.60 -2.98 1.96
CA VAL A 45 2.67 -2.42 3.32
C VAL A 45 1.30 -1.93 3.78
N SER A 46 0.51 -1.33 2.89
CA SER A 46 -0.88 -0.95 3.18
C SER A 46 -1.74 -2.17 3.53
N ASP A 47 -1.62 -3.25 2.76
CA ASP A 47 -2.37 -4.49 2.98
C ASP A 47 -1.99 -5.13 4.33
N LEU A 48 -0.71 -5.17 4.67
CA LEU A 48 -0.23 -5.69 5.96
C LEU A 48 -0.66 -4.82 7.14
N LEU A 49 -0.69 -3.49 6.96
CA LEU A 49 -1.19 -2.58 7.99
C LEU A 49 -2.69 -2.81 8.23
N ALA A 50 -3.48 -2.99 7.16
CA ALA A 50 -4.89 -3.32 7.26
C ALA A 50 -5.11 -4.64 8.00
N LEU A 51 -4.32 -5.68 7.67
CA LEU A 51 -4.35 -6.97 8.39
C LEU A 51 -4.04 -6.80 9.88
N THR A 52 -2.99 -6.05 10.20
CA THR A 52 -2.59 -5.82 11.60
C THR A 52 -3.69 -5.10 12.37
N ARG A 53 -4.33 -4.08 11.76
CA ARG A 53 -5.46 -3.36 12.35
C ARG A 53 -6.68 -4.25 12.54
N ALA A 54 -7.03 -5.08 11.56
CA ALA A 54 -8.15 -6.00 11.65
C ALA A 54 -7.98 -7.00 12.80
N LEU A 55 -6.76 -7.51 13.00
CA LEU A 55 -6.44 -8.42 14.10
C LEU A 55 -6.42 -7.74 15.47
N LEU A 56 -5.93 -6.50 15.55
CA LEU A 56 -5.88 -5.73 16.81
C LEU A 56 -7.25 -5.18 17.21
N GLN A 57 -8.08 -4.80 16.25
CA GLN A 57 -9.39 -4.19 16.46
C GLN A 57 -10.46 -4.91 15.62
N PRO A 58 -11.07 -5.98 16.15
CA PRO A 58 -12.07 -6.76 15.41
C PRO A 58 -13.29 -5.97 14.94
N CYS A 59 -13.63 -4.84 15.59
CA CYS A 59 -14.72 -3.96 15.16
C CYS A 59 -14.33 -2.95 14.07
N ASP A 60 -13.07 -2.90 13.63
CA ASP A 60 -12.65 -2.04 12.52
C ASP A 60 -13.12 -2.63 11.18
N ARG A 61 -14.33 -2.24 10.79
CA ARG A 61 -14.97 -2.68 9.55
C ARG A 61 -14.14 -2.34 8.31
N VAL A 62 -13.46 -1.19 8.31
CA VAL A 62 -12.68 -0.76 7.14
C VAL A 62 -11.43 -1.63 6.99
N ALA A 63 -10.75 -1.92 8.09
CA ALA A 63 -9.60 -2.82 8.09
C ALA A 63 -9.98 -4.23 7.59
N TRP A 64 -11.10 -4.78 8.06
CA TRP A 64 -11.57 -6.09 7.58
C TRP A 64 -11.93 -6.10 6.09
N LEU A 65 -12.67 -5.10 5.60
CA LEU A 65 -13.01 -5.00 4.18
C LEU A 65 -11.76 -4.80 3.31
N ALA A 66 -10.75 -4.07 3.80
CA ALA A 66 -9.46 -3.92 3.11
C ALA A 66 -8.69 -5.26 3.03
N VAL A 67 -8.69 -6.06 4.10
CA VAL A 67 -8.09 -7.42 4.09
C VAL A 67 -8.78 -8.33 3.10
N LEU A 68 -10.11 -8.27 3.02
CA LEU A 68 -10.90 -9.05 2.06
C LEU A 68 -10.67 -8.59 0.60
N ARG A 69 -10.35 -7.31 0.40
CA ARG A 69 -10.03 -6.73 -0.91
C ARG A 69 -8.61 -7.00 -1.39
N ALA A 70 -7.69 -7.25 -0.45
CA ALA A 70 -6.27 -7.44 -0.69
C ALA A 70 -5.99 -8.65 -1.61
N PRO A 71 -4.82 -8.71 -2.27
CA PRO A 71 -4.54 -9.70 -3.32
C PRO A 71 -4.71 -11.17 -2.93
N TRP A 72 -4.62 -11.51 -1.64
CA TRP A 72 -4.78 -12.89 -1.14
C TRP A 72 -6.24 -13.35 -1.05
N CYS A 73 -7.18 -12.42 -0.84
CA CYS A 73 -8.62 -12.72 -0.83
C CYS A 73 -9.27 -12.36 -2.18
N GLY A 74 -8.84 -11.24 -2.78
CA GLY A 74 -9.19 -10.85 -4.14
C GLY A 74 -10.66 -10.48 -4.35
N LEU A 75 -11.42 -10.21 -3.29
CA LEU A 75 -12.86 -9.93 -3.41
C LEU A 75 -13.11 -8.61 -4.14
N THR A 76 -14.11 -8.59 -5.01
CA THR A 76 -14.49 -7.38 -5.74
C THR A 76 -15.27 -6.44 -4.83
N LEU A 77 -15.41 -5.17 -5.23
CA LEU A 77 -16.27 -4.24 -4.51
C LEU A 77 -17.72 -4.75 -4.38
N SER A 78 -18.21 -5.47 -5.41
CA SER A 78 -19.54 -6.07 -5.39
C SER A 78 -19.66 -7.15 -4.32
N ASP A 79 -18.64 -8.00 -4.17
CA ASP A 79 -18.62 -9.05 -3.14
C ASP A 79 -18.57 -8.43 -1.74
N LEU A 80 -17.74 -7.40 -1.56
CA LEU A 80 -17.64 -6.67 -0.29
C LEU A 80 -18.95 -6.00 0.11
N LEU A 81 -19.73 -5.50 -0.86
CA LEU A 81 -21.05 -4.92 -0.61
C LEU A 81 -22.05 -5.96 -0.10
N GLN A 82 -21.95 -7.21 -0.59
CA GLN A 82 -22.80 -8.31 -0.14
C GLN A 82 -22.37 -8.84 1.24
N LEU A 83 -21.07 -8.84 1.53
CA LEU A 83 -20.49 -9.31 2.80
C LEU A 83 -20.48 -8.24 3.90
N ALA A 84 -20.68 -6.97 3.56
CA ALA A 84 -20.67 -5.90 4.54
C ALA A 84 -21.95 -5.98 5.39
N PRO A 85 -21.84 -6.20 6.72
CA PRO A 85 -23.03 -6.26 7.57
C PRO A 85 -23.77 -4.92 7.54
N HIS A 86 -25.09 -5.00 7.32
CA HIS A 86 -25.99 -3.84 7.38
C HIS A 86 -26.18 -3.32 8.80
N ASP A 87 -26.13 -4.22 9.79
CA ASP A 87 -26.12 -3.87 11.20
C ASP A 87 -24.72 -3.44 11.64
N LYS A 88 -24.61 -2.27 12.28
CA LYS A 88 -23.34 -1.73 12.80
C LYS A 88 -22.88 -2.41 14.08
N ASN A 89 -23.76 -3.18 14.74
CA ASN A 89 -23.45 -3.90 15.96
C ASN A 89 -22.78 -5.26 15.68
N VAL A 90 -22.82 -5.73 14.43
CA VAL A 90 -22.20 -6.99 14.01
C VAL A 90 -20.87 -6.66 13.33
N THR A 91 -19.79 -7.26 13.82
CA THR A 91 -18.47 -7.14 13.18
C THR A 91 -18.42 -7.94 11.88
N VAL A 92 -17.48 -7.60 10.99
CA VAL A 92 -17.30 -8.36 9.74
C VAL A 92 -16.93 -9.81 10.05
N LEU A 93 -16.11 -10.05 11.07
CA LEU A 93 -15.70 -11.40 11.47
C LEU A 93 -16.90 -12.23 11.94
N GLU A 94 -17.72 -11.70 12.85
CA GLU A 94 -18.94 -12.39 13.29
C GLU A 94 -19.91 -12.65 12.15
N HIS A 95 -20.00 -11.74 11.18
CA HIS A 95 -20.84 -11.97 10.01
C HIS A 95 -20.31 -13.12 9.16
N LEU A 96 -18.99 -13.19 8.95
CA LEU A 96 -18.34 -14.28 8.19
C LEU A 96 -18.46 -15.64 8.88
N ASP A 97 -18.40 -15.69 10.22
CA ASP A 97 -18.57 -16.94 10.98
C ASP A 97 -19.99 -17.52 10.88
N ASN A 98 -20.97 -16.70 10.49
CA ASN A 98 -22.38 -17.09 10.37
C ASN A 98 -22.85 -17.33 8.92
N LEU A 99 -21.94 -17.26 7.93
CA LEU A 99 -22.22 -17.62 6.53
C LEU A 99 -22.12 -19.13 6.30
#